data_AF-A0A2L0UJB3-F1
#
_entry.id   AF-A0A2L0UJB3-F1
#
_cell.length_a   1.000
_cell.length_b   1.000
_cell.length_c   1.000
_cell.angle_alpha   90.00
_cell.angle_beta   90.00
_cell.angle_gamma   90.00
#
_symmetry.space_group_name_H-M   'P 1'
#
loop_
_entity.id
_entity.type
_entity.pdbx_description
1 polymer ?
#
loop_
_entity_poly.entity_id
_entity_poly.type
_entity_poly.pdbx_seq_one_letter_code
_entity_poly.pdbx_strand_id
1 'polypeptide(L)' 'MTGTRLADLTTARVGGPARTLVEASTEQEIVEAVRAADA' A
#
# COMPACT_ATOMS: atom_id res chain seq x y z
N MET A 1 12.56 -1.34 -11.04
CA MET A 1 11.22 -1.16 -10.44
C MET A 1 11.41 -0.50 -9.08
N THR A 2 10.98 0.75 -8.96
CA THR A 2 11.36 1.69 -7.88
C THR A 2 10.27 1.88 -6.81
N GLY A 3 9.27 1.00 -6.77
CA GLY A 3 8.17 1.09 -5.81
C GLY A 3 8.62 0.80 -4.37
N THR A 4 7.88 1.34 -3.40
CA THR A 4 8.14 1.18 -1.95
C THR A 4 8.31 -0.30 -1.59
N ARG A 5 9.37 -0.64 -0.85
CA ARG A 5 9.64 -2.02 -0.43
C ARG A 5 8.80 -2.37 0.80
N LEU A 6 7.97 -3.41 0.69
CA LEU A 6 7.18 -3.88 1.83
C LEU A 6 8.06 -4.44 2.96
N ALA A 7 9.26 -4.93 2.65
CA ALA A 7 10.25 -5.33 3.65
C ALA A 7 10.63 -4.20 4.63
N ASP A 8 10.53 -2.93 4.24
CA ASP A 8 10.84 -1.81 5.12
C ASP A 8 9.70 -1.49 6.11
N LEU A 9 8.49 -1.98 5.83
CA LEU A 9 7.26 -1.72 6.60
C LEU A 9 6.79 -2.93 7.43
N THR A 10 7.47 -4.08 7.34
CA THR A 10 7.10 -5.30 8.06
C THR A 10 8.14 -5.69 9.10
N THR A 11 7.69 -6.19 10.26
CA THR A 11 8.57 -6.66 11.34
C THR A 11 9.48 -7.80 10.91
N ALA A 12 8.96 -8.70 10.06
CA ALA A 12 9.71 -9.85 9.53
C ALA A 12 10.71 -9.46 8.42
N ARG A 13 10.70 -8.21 7.95
CA ARG A 13 11.54 -7.73 6.85
C ARG A 13 11.36 -8.49 5.53
N VAL A 14 10.13 -8.93 5.24
CA VAL A 14 9.79 -9.67 4.01
C VAL A 14 8.85 -8.84 3.15
N GLY A 15 9.10 -8.83 1.83
CA GLY A 15 8.21 -8.26 0.83
C GLY A 15 8.93 -7.41 -0.22
N GLY A 16 8.58 -7.64 -1.49
CA GLY A 16 9.16 -6.93 -2.64
C GLY A 16 8.61 -5.49 -2.81
N PRO A 17 8.92 -4.85 -3.95
CA PRO A 17 8.37 -3.55 -4.28
C PRO A 17 6.86 -3.63 -4.52
N ALA A 18 6.08 -2.81 -3.82
CA ALA A 18 4.66 -2.64 -4.08
C ALA A 18 4.46 -2.00 -5.46
N ARG A 19 3.39 -2.42 -6.17
CA ARG A 19 2.97 -1.73 -7.40
C ARG A 19 2.42 -0.33 -7.09
N THR A 20 1.64 -0.23 -6.02
CA THR A 20 1.08 1.01 -5.47
C THR A 20 1.02 0.88 -3.96
N LEU A 21 1.38 1.93 -3.22
CA LEU A 21 1.18 2.06 -1.78
C LEU A 21 0.33 3.32 -1.54
N VAL A 22 -0.77 3.17 -0.81
CA VAL A 22 -1.66 4.28 -0.43
C VAL A 22 -1.67 4.38 1.09
N GLU A 23 -1.31 5.54 1.62
CA GLU A 23 -1.48 5.85 3.04
C GLU A 23 -2.85 6.52 3.22
N ALA A 24 -3.68 5.95 4.08
CA ALA A 24 -4.98 6.50 4.44
C ALA A 24 -5.00 6.84 5.94
N SER A 25 -5.49 8.01 6.25
CA SER A 25 -5.61 8.57 7.60
C SER A 25 -7.05 8.71 8.07
N THR A 26 -8.02 8.50 7.16
CA THR A 26 -9.45 8.53 7.45
C THR A 26 -10.17 7.31 6.86
N GLU A 27 -11.34 7.00 7.39
CA GLU A 27 -12.19 5.93 6.85
C GLU A 27 -12.60 6.17 5.40
N GLN A 28 -12.89 7.42 5.04
CA GLN A 28 -13.27 7.79 3.68
C GLN A 28 -12.13 7.51 2.69
N GLU A 29 -10.89 7.81 3.06
CA GLU A 29 -9.71 7.51 2.25
C GLU A 29 -9.51 6.01 2.04
N ILE A 30 -9.81 5.18 3.05
CA ILE A 30 -9.77 3.71 2.92
C ILE A 30 -10.79 3.25 1.87
N VAL A 31 -12.04 3.72 1.96
CA VAL A 31 -13.10 3.32 1.03
C VAL A 31 -12.75 3.72 -0.41
N GLU A 32 -12.22 4.92 -0.61
CA GLU A 32 -11.81 5.39 -1.94
C GLU A 32 -10.65 4.57 -2.52
N ALA A 33 -9.63 4.27 -1.70
CA ALA A 33 -8.49 3.47 -2.13
C ALA A 33 -8.89 2.07 -2.59
N VAL A 34 -9.86 1.44 -1.90
CA VAL A 34 -10.40 0.14 -2.29
C VAL A 34 -11.21 0.24 -3.58
N ARG A 35 -12.07 1.25 -3.72
CA ARG A 35 -12.86 1.46 -4.96
C ARG A 35 -11.95 1.66 -6.18
N ALA A 36 -10.87 2.44 -6.04
CA ALA A 36 -9.92 2.68 -7.12
C ALA A 36 -9.13 1.42 -7.51
N ALA A 37 -8.94 0.46 -6.59
CA ALA A 37 -8.26 -0.80 -6.87
C ALA A 37 -9.17 -1.86 -7.53
N ASP A 38 -10.49 -1.72 -7.38
CA ASP A 38 -11.50 -2.62 -7.97
C ASP A 38 -11.84 -2.30 -9.43
N ALA A 39 -11.69 -1.03 -9.83
CA ALA A 39 -11.96 -0.53 -11.19
C ALA A 39 -11.00 -1.10 -12.25
#